data_AF-A0A6M1YR89-F1
#
_entry.id   AF-A0A6M1YR89-F1
#
_cell.length_a   1.000
_cell.length_b   1.000
_cell.length_c   1.000
_cell.angle_alpha   90.00
_cell.angle_beta   90.00
_cell.angle_gamma   90.00
#
_symmetry.space_group_name_H-M   'P 1'
#
loop_
_entity.id
_entity.type
_entity.pdbx_description
1 polymer ?
#
loop_
_entity_poly.entity_id
_entity_poly.type
_entity_poly.pdbx_seq_one_letter_code
_entity_poly.pdbx_strand_id
1 'polypeptide(L)'
;MLTKRISGIIIVILGITLIGTSFYIKSQVSSGREQISEAEKKVQKGKELFSTNPITKELGKGITDSAERKIKAGSAKADRYATLALWFQIGGGILIVVGGVLIFMKRKKN
;
A
#
# COMPACT_ATOMS: atom_id res chain seq x y z
N MET A 1 8.00 26.46 -28.48
CA MET A 1 8.94 25.41 -28.00
C MET A 1 8.93 25.34 -26.48
N LEU A 2 9.00 26.47 -25.77
CA LEU A 2 8.93 26.54 -24.31
C LEU A 2 7.70 25.84 -23.70
N THR A 3 6.49 26.07 -24.22
CA THR A 3 5.25 25.56 -23.62
C THR A 3 5.19 24.03 -23.54
N LYS A 4 5.61 23.32 -24.61
CA LYS A 4 5.63 21.84 -24.64
C LYS A 4 6.72 21.25 -23.73
N ARG A 5 7.83 21.98 -23.57
CA ARG A 5 8.95 21.58 -22.72
C ARG A 5 8.62 21.81 -21.25
N ILE A 6 7.99 22.94 -20.93
CA ILE A 6 7.47 23.26 -19.59
C ILE A 6 6.40 22.25 -19.18
N SER A 7 5.43 21.96 -20.05
CA SER A 7 4.40 20.95 -19.75
C SER A 7 5.01 19.57 -19.53
N GLY A 8 6.02 19.19 -20.32
CA GLY A 8 6.76 17.94 -20.12
C GLY A 8 7.48 17.89 -18.77
N ILE A 9 8.15 18.97 -18.35
CA ILE A 9 8.83 19.06 -17.04
C ILE A 9 7.83 18.91 -15.89
N ILE A 10 6.68 19.60 -15.96
CA ILE A 10 5.63 19.49 -14.94
C ILE A 10 5.12 18.05 -14.82
N ILE A 11 4.89 17.38 -15.95
CA ILE A 11 4.46 15.98 -15.99
C ILE A 11 5.50 15.04 -15.35
N VAL A 12 6.79 15.25 -15.63
CA VAL A 12 7.86 14.46 -15.01
C VAL A 12 7.90 14.67 -13.50
N ILE A 13 7.81 15.92 -13.03
CA ILE A 13 7.80 16.22 -11.59
C ILE A 13 6.61 15.52 -10.90
N LEU A 14 5.42 15.60 -11.49
CA LEU A 14 4.23 14.89 -10.97
C LEU A 14 4.45 13.37 -10.93
N GLY A 15 5.07 12.79 -11.96
CA GLY A 15 5.40 11.37 -11.98
C GLY A 15 6.38 10.96 -10.88
N ILE A 16 7.41 11.77 -10.63
CA ILE A 16 8.37 11.55 -9.53
C ILE A 16 7.67 11.62 -8.18
N THR A 17 6.83 12.64 -7.95
CA THR A 17 6.08 12.79 -6.70
C THR A 17 5.19 11.58 -6.44
N LEU A 18 4.46 11.08 -7.45
CA LEU A 18 3.61 9.89 -7.34
C LEU A 18 4.39 8.63 -6.95
N ILE A 19 5.56 8.42 -7.58
CA ILE A 19 6.43 7.30 -7.22
C ILE A 19 6.92 7.43 -5.78
N GLY A 20 7.33 8.63 -5.36
CA GLY A 20 7.75 8.91 -3.99
C GLY A 20 6.65 8.59 -2.97
N THR A 21 5.41 9.04 -3.23
CA THR A 21 4.26 8.73 -2.36
C THR A 21 3.95 7.23 -2.34
N SER A 22 4.11 6.52 -3.46
CA SER A 22 3.98 5.05 -3.51
C SER A 22 4.94 4.36 -2.55
N PHE A 23 6.23 4.76 -2.52
CA PHE A 23 7.20 4.16 -1.60
C PHE A 23 6.82 4.40 -0.13
N TYR A 24 6.34 5.60 0.20
CA TYR A 24 5.86 5.92 1.53
C TYR A 24 4.67 5.01 1.94
N ILE A 25 3.68 4.86 1.06
CA ILE A 25 2.53 3.98 1.32
C ILE A 25 2.96 2.52 1.44
N LYS A 26 3.85 2.02 0.58
CA LYS A 26 4.38 0.65 0.66
C LYS A 26 5.10 0.40 1.98
N SER A 27 5.89 1.36 2.45
CA SER A 27 6.60 1.27 3.74
C SER A 27 5.61 1.18 4.92
N GLN A 28 4.62 2.07 4.95
CA GLN A 28 3.54 2.05 5.96
C GLN A 28 2.74 0.74 5.94
N VAL A 29 2.41 0.24 4.75
CA VAL A 29 1.70 -1.04 4.59
C VAL A 29 2.55 -2.22 5.08
N SER A 30 3.86 -2.21 4.79
CA SER A 30 4.77 -3.26 5.26
C SER A 30 4.82 -3.29 6.79
N SER A 31 5.02 -2.13 7.43
CA SER A 31 5.02 -2.03 8.89
C SER A 31 3.66 -2.43 9.49
N GLY A 32 2.55 -2.04 8.86
CA GLY A 32 1.21 -2.45 9.27
C GLY A 32 1.00 -3.96 9.19
N ARG A 33 1.53 -4.62 8.15
CA ARG A 33 1.46 -6.09 8.00
C ARG A 33 2.27 -6.82 9.07
N GLU A 34 3.43 -6.29 9.46
CA GLU A 34 4.22 -6.85 10.56
C GLU A 34 3.43 -6.80 11.88
N GLN A 35 2.81 -5.65 12.19
CA GLN A 35 1.96 -5.50 13.38
C GLN A 35 0.74 -6.45 13.35
N ILE A 36 0.12 -6.63 12.18
CA ILE A 36 -0.98 -7.59 11.99
C ILE A 36 -0.47 -9.02 12.25
N SER A 37 0.70 -9.39 11.74
CA SER A 37 1.28 -10.73 11.97
C SER A 37 1.60 -10.97 13.45
N GLU A 38 2.13 -9.97 14.14
CA GLU A 38 2.36 -10.07 15.59
C GLU A 38 1.04 -10.21 16.37
N ALA A 39 0.01 -9.46 15.96
CA ALA A 39 -1.32 -9.57 16.56
C ALA A 39 -1.94 -10.96 16.33
N GLU A 40 -1.80 -11.53 15.13
CA GLU A 40 -2.23 -12.90 14.82
C GLU A 40 -1.56 -13.92 15.74
N LYS A 41 -0.23 -13.81 15.92
CA LYS A 41 0.51 -14.70 16.83
C LYS A 41 0.02 -14.57 18.28
N LYS A 42 -0.27 -13.35 18.74
CA LYS A 42 -0.81 -13.12 20.10
C LYS A 42 -2.21 -13.71 20.26
N VAL A 43 -3.07 -13.57 19.26
CA VAL A 43 -4.42 -14.14 19.27
C VAL A 43 -4.37 -15.67 19.25
N GLN A 44 -3.50 -16.27 18.43
CA GLN A 44 -3.30 -17.73 18.42
C GLN A 44 -2.80 -18.26 19.77
N LYS A 45 -1.79 -17.62 20.37
CA LYS A 45 -1.32 -17.97 21.72
C LYS A 45 -2.43 -17.86 22.77
N GLY A 46 -3.25 -16.80 22.71
CA GLY A 46 -4.41 -16.65 23.58
C GLY A 46 -5.42 -17.79 23.39
N LYS A 47 -5.71 -18.15 22.13
CA LYS A 47 -6.60 -19.26 21.78
C LYS A 47 -6.10 -20.59 22.34
N GLU A 48 -4.80 -20.88 22.24
CA GLU A 48 -4.19 -22.06 22.84
C GLU A 48 -4.37 -22.07 24.36
N LEU A 49 -4.05 -20.97 25.05
CA LEU A 49 -4.17 -20.85 26.51
C LEU A 49 -5.60 -20.99 27.03
N PHE A 50 -6.58 -20.43 26.32
CA PHE A 50 -8.00 -20.50 26.70
C PHE A 50 -8.70 -21.78 26.19
N SER A 51 -8.09 -22.54 25.28
CA SER A 51 -8.66 -23.79 24.78
C SER A 51 -8.59 -24.95 25.79
N THR A 52 -7.70 -24.84 26.79
CA THR A 52 -7.40 -25.88 27.77
C THR A 52 -8.43 -25.99 28.89
N ASN A 53 -9.25 -24.96 29.14
CA ASN A 53 -10.27 -24.96 30.19
C ASN A 53 -11.68 -24.74 29.59
N PRO A 54 -12.64 -25.67 29.77
CA PRO A 54 -13.97 -25.62 29.14
C PRO A 54 -14.76 -24.33 29.42
N ILE A 55 -14.61 -23.74 30.61
CA ILE A 55 -15.34 -22.53 31.02
C ILE A 55 -14.78 -21.28 30.33
N THR A 56 -13.46 -21.19 30.16
CA THR A 56 -12.81 -20.05 29.48
C THR A 56 -12.76 -20.22 27.97
N LYS A 57 -13.06 -21.42 27.44
CA LYS A 57 -13.07 -21.73 26.02
C LYS A 57 -14.14 -20.97 25.24
N GLU A 58 -15.35 -20.84 25.78
CA GLU A 58 -16.42 -20.07 25.12
C GLU A 58 -16.16 -18.56 25.16
N LEU A 59 -15.75 -18.04 26.32
CA LEU A 59 -15.37 -16.63 26.49
C LEU A 59 -14.15 -16.27 25.62
N GLY A 60 -13.15 -17.14 25.61
CA GLY A 60 -11.93 -16.99 24.80
C GLY A 60 -12.21 -17.03 23.30
N LYS A 61 -13.15 -17.87 22.84
CA LYS A 61 -13.61 -17.88 21.43
C LYS A 61 -14.24 -16.56 21.02
N GLY A 62 -15.16 -16.01 21.81
CA GLY A 62 -15.83 -14.74 21.47
C GLY A 62 -14.84 -13.58 21.29
N ILE A 63 -13.85 -13.49 22.17
CA ILE A 63 -12.81 -12.44 22.13
C ILE A 63 -11.83 -12.68 20.99
N THR A 64 -11.33 -13.91 20.82
CA THR A 64 -10.36 -14.25 19.78
C THR A 64 -10.97 -14.15 18.38
N ASP A 65 -12.22 -14.56 18.18
CA ASP A 65 -12.93 -14.41 16.90
C ASP A 65 -13.17 -12.94 16.53
N SER A 66 -13.47 -12.09 17.52
CA SER A 66 -13.59 -10.63 17.30
C SER A 66 -12.25 -10.01 16.93
N ALA A 67 -11.17 -10.43 17.59
CA ALA A 67 -9.81 -10.00 17.26
C ALA A 67 -9.37 -10.48 15.86
N GLU A 68 -9.60 -11.75 15.50
CA GLU A 68 -9.33 -12.30 14.18
C GLU A 68 -10.09 -11.52 13.08
N ARG A 69 -11.35 -11.13 13.31
CA ARG A 69 -12.10 -10.29 12.35
C ARG A 69 -11.46 -8.92 12.16
N LYS A 70 -11.03 -8.26 13.24
CA LYS A 70 -10.34 -6.95 13.18
C LYS A 70 -9.01 -7.05 12.44
N ILE A 71 -8.25 -8.10 12.70
CA ILE A 71 -6.99 -8.41 12.02
C ILE A 71 -7.24 -8.62 10.51
N LYS A 72 -8.22 -9.47 10.14
CA LYS A 72 -8.58 -9.70 8.73
C LYS A 72 -9.01 -8.41 8.04
N ALA A 73 -9.81 -7.59 8.70
CA ALA A 73 -10.23 -6.28 8.17
C ALA A 73 -9.02 -5.32 7.99
N GLY A 74 -8.07 -5.34 8.92
CA GLY A 74 -6.81 -4.59 8.82
C GLY A 74 -5.95 -5.07 7.65
N SER A 75 -5.82 -6.38 7.47
CA SER A 75 -5.07 -7.00 6.37
C SER A 75 -5.67 -6.63 5.02
N ALA A 76 -7.00 -6.73 4.88
CA ALA A 76 -7.70 -6.34 3.64
C ALA A 76 -7.52 -4.85 3.30
N LYS A 77 -7.46 -3.96 4.31
CA LYS A 77 -7.14 -2.54 4.09
C LYS A 77 -5.69 -2.38 3.62
N ALA A 78 -4.75 -3.08 4.26
CA ALA A 78 -3.33 -3.07 3.90
C ALA A 78 -3.13 -3.54 2.45
N ASP A 79 -3.86 -4.57 2.00
CA ASP A 79 -3.87 -5.02 0.60
C ASP A 79 -4.35 -3.92 -0.35
N ARG A 80 -5.47 -3.25 -0.04
CA ARG A 80 -5.96 -2.14 -0.88
C ARG A 80 -4.95 -1.00 -1.02
N TYR A 81 -4.29 -0.63 0.08
CA TYR A 81 -3.25 0.41 0.02
C TYR A 81 -2.00 -0.04 -0.73
N ALA A 82 -1.60 -1.32 -0.63
CA ALA A 82 -0.53 -1.88 -1.45
C ALA A 82 -0.86 -1.82 -2.95
N THR A 83 -2.09 -2.18 -3.33
CA THR A 83 -2.55 -2.09 -4.72
C THR A 83 -2.56 -0.64 -5.20
N LEU A 84 -3.07 0.31 -4.40
CA LEU A 84 -3.02 1.74 -4.74
C LEU A 84 -1.59 2.25 -4.93
N ALA A 85 -0.66 1.86 -4.05
CA ALA A 85 0.73 2.23 -4.20
C ALA A 85 1.34 1.66 -5.48
N LEU A 86 1.02 0.42 -5.83
CA LEU A 86 1.45 -0.18 -7.10
C LEU A 86 0.91 0.60 -8.31
N TRP A 87 -0.37 1.00 -8.29
CA TRP A 87 -0.95 1.87 -9.33
C TRP A 87 -0.26 3.22 -9.43
N PHE A 88 0.08 3.85 -8.29
CA PHE A 88 0.84 5.11 -8.30
C PHE A 88 2.26 4.94 -8.83
N GLN A 89 2.91 3.81 -8.55
CA GLN A 89 4.24 3.53 -9.10
C GLN A 89 4.19 3.34 -10.63
N ILE A 90 3.23 2.57 -11.13
CA ILE A 90 3.06 2.33 -12.57
C ILE A 90 2.65 3.63 -13.28
N GLY A 91 1.64 4.32 -12.75
CA GLY A 91 1.15 5.58 -13.31
C GLY A 91 2.21 6.68 -13.30
N GLY A 92 2.96 6.81 -12.19
CA GLY A 92 4.09 7.73 -12.09
C GLY A 92 5.21 7.39 -13.09
N GLY A 93 5.50 6.10 -13.29
CA GLY A 93 6.46 5.65 -14.31
C GLY A 93 6.03 6.04 -15.73
N ILE A 94 4.76 5.83 -16.09
CA ILE A 94 4.20 6.23 -17.39
C ILE A 94 4.31 7.75 -17.57
N LEU A 95 3.98 8.54 -16.54
CA LEU A 95 4.09 10.00 -16.59
C LEU A 95 5.52 10.45 -16.84
N ILE A 96 6.51 9.85 -16.18
CA ILE A 96 7.93 10.19 -16.42
C ILE A 96 8.32 9.89 -17.87
N VAL A 97 7.91 8.74 -18.42
CA VAL A 97 8.21 8.37 -19.81
C VAL A 97 7.56 9.35 -20.79
N VAL A 98 6.25 9.62 -20.64
CA VAL A 98 5.51 10.55 -21.51
C VAL A 98 6.07 11.97 -21.41
N GLY A 99 6.33 12.45 -20.19
CA GLY A 99 6.93 13.75 -19.95
C GLY A 99 8.33 13.87 -20.56
N GLY A 100 9.16 12.82 -20.42
CA GLY A 100 10.48 12.73 -21.05
C GLY A 100 10.41 12.80 -22.57
N VAL A 101 9.48 12.06 -23.20
CA VAL A 101 9.25 12.11 -24.64
C VAL A 101 8.83 13.51 -25.10
N LEU A 102 7.93 14.18 -24.37
CA LEU A 102 7.49 15.55 -24.70
C LEU A 102 8.62 16.58 -24.60
N ILE A 103 9.57 16.38 -23.68
CA ILE A 103 10.77 17.22 -23.55
C ILE A 103 11.74 16.99 -24.72
N PHE A 104 11.88 15.74 -25.18
CA PHE A 104 12.84 15.34 -26.21
C PHE A 104 12.32 15.34 -27.65
N MET A 105 11.00 15.46 -27.86
CA MET A 105 10.43 15.60 -29.20
C MET A 105 10.90 16.91 -29.85
N LYS A 106 12.01 16.81 -30.61
CA LYS A 106 12.41 17.83 -31.59
C LYS A 106 11.31 17.91 -32.64
N ARG A 107 10.80 19.11 -32.87
CA ARG A 107 9.79 19.41 -33.90
C ARG A 107 10.32 18.87 -35.25
N LYS A 108 9.80 17.75 -35.76
CA LYS A 108 9.88 17.45 -37.19
C LYS A 108 9.04 18.55 -37.85
N LYS A 109 9.73 19.59 -38.30
CA LYS A 109 9.16 20.77 -38.94
C LYS A 109 8.68 20.28 -40.31
N ASN A 110 7.37 20.11 -40.47
CA ASN A 110 6.75 20.37 -41.77
C ASN A 110 6.80 21.88 -41.99
#